data_AF-K5WB85-F1
#
_entry.id   AF-K5WB85-F1
#
_cell.length_a   1.000
_cell.length_b   1.000
_cell.length_c   1.000
_cell.angle_alpha   90.00
_cell.angle_beta   90.00
_cell.angle_gamma   90.00
#
_symmetry.space_group_name_H-M   'P 1'
#
loop_
_entity.id
_entity.type
_entity.pdbx_description
1 polymer ?
#
loop_
_entity_poly.entity_id
_entity_poly.type
_entity_poly.pdbx_seq_one_letter_code
_entity_poly.pdbx_strand_id
1 'polypeptide(L)'
;MHTHTQAQWFNAAGISSTPVNASIWSKDLEERIKNFEFRVLLTSPEMLFNKTSFSKIAHTPSFMSHVDLIVADEAHCITQWSGKAF
;
A
#
# COMPACT_ATOMS: atom_id res chain seq x y z
N MET A 1 -0.24 -8.34 -8.67
CA MET A 1 -1.15 -8.05 -7.54
C MET A 1 -2.33 -7.24 -8.06
N HIS A 2 -3.57 -7.71 -7.88
CA HIS A 2 -4.79 -7.07 -8.41
C HIS A 2 -5.29 -5.92 -7.52
N THR A 3 -4.39 -4.99 -7.14
CA THR A 3 -4.70 -3.92 -6.17
C THR A 3 -5.87 -3.04 -6.61
N HIS A 4 -6.04 -2.84 -7.92
CA HIS A 4 -7.17 -2.11 -8.50
C HIS A 4 -8.52 -2.77 -8.23
N THR A 5 -8.62 -4.09 -8.43
CA THR A 5 -9.88 -4.82 -8.24
C THR A 5 -10.26 -4.87 -6.76
N GLN A 6 -9.30 -5.13 -5.88
CA GLN A 6 -9.54 -5.11 -4.43
C GLN A 6 -9.99 -3.71 -3.95
N ALA A 7 -9.36 -2.64 -4.44
CA ALA A 7 -9.79 -1.27 -4.11
C ALA A 7 -11.22 -0.99 -4.60
N GLN A 8 -11.60 -1.47 -5.79
CA GLN A 8 -12.97 -1.33 -6.28
C GLN A 8 -13.98 -2.00 -5.35
N TRP A 9 -13.66 -3.20 -4.83
CA TRP A 9 -14.53 -3.91 -3.89
C TRP A 9 -14.66 -3.21 -2.54
N PHE A 10 -13.56 -2.71 -1.97
CA PHE A 10 -13.61 -1.92 -0.73
C PHE A 10 -14.45 -0.65 -0.92
N ASN A 11 -14.26 0.08 -2.02
CA ASN A 11 -15.05 1.26 -2.30
C ASN A 11 -16.54 0.93 -2.51
N ALA A 12 -16.86 -0.17 -3.20
CA ALA A 12 -18.24 -0.65 -3.36
C ALA A 12 -18.90 -1.02 -2.01
N ALA A 13 -18.09 -1.46 -1.03
CA ALA A 13 -18.53 -1.71 0.34
C ALA A 13 -18.56 -0.45 1.23
N GLY A 14 -18.28 0.74 0.68
CA GLY A 14 -18.27 2.01 1.43
C GLY A 14 -16.99 2.28 2.22
N ILE A 15 -15.90 1.55 1.95
CA ILE A 15 -14.60 1.72 2.59
C ILE A 15 -13.67 2.47 1.63
N SER A 16 -13.36 3.73 1.96
CA SER A 16 -12.45 4.56 1.15
C SER A 16 -11.09 3.87 0.99
N SER A 17 -10.76 3.52 -0.25
CA SER A 17 -9.53 2.79 -0.56
C SER A 17 -8.93 3.20 -1.89
N THR A 18 -7.61 3.08 -2.01
CA THR A 18 -6.91 3.32 -3.27
C THR A 18 -5.82 2.27 -3.48
N PRO A 19 -5.63 1.81 -4.73
CA PRO A 19 -4.37 1.17 -5.07
C PRO A 19 -3.24 2.20 -4.97
N VAL A 20 -2.03 1.71 -4.71
CA VAL A 20 -0.79 2.47 -4.76
C VAL A 20 0.21 1.68 -5.59
N ASN A 21 0.46 2.12 -6.82
CA ASN A 21 1.39 1.48 -7.75
C ASN A 21 2.00 2.52 -8.70
N ALA A 22 3.00 2.10 -9.49
CA ALA A 22 3.74 3.00 -10.36
C ALA A 22 2.91 3.63 -11.48
N SER A 23 1.82 3.01 -11.94
CA SER A 23 1.01 3.53 -13.06
C SER A 23 0.00 4.60 -12.64
N ILE A 24 -0.43 4.61 -11.38
CA ILE A 24 -1.38 5.58 -10.82
C ILE A 24 -0.73 6.62 -9.92
N TRP A 25 0.54 6.43 -9.55
CA TRP A 25 1.22 7.34 -8.64
C TRP A 25 1.26 8.75 -9.24
N SER A 26 0.75 9.72 -8.48
CA SER A 26 0.69 11.12 -8.86
C SER A 26 0.88 12.01 -7.64
N LYS A 27 1.19 13.29 -7.86
CA LYS A 27 1.29 14.26 -6.76
C LYS A 27 -0.04 14.44 -6.02
N ASP A 28 -1.16 14.43 -6.76
CA ASP A 28 -2.50 14.48 -6.19
C ASP A 28 -2.75 13.30 -5.25
N LEU A 29 -2.48 12.07 -5.71
CA LEU A 29 -2.62 10.88 -4.88
C LEU A 29 -1.73 10.94 -3.64
N GLU A 30 -0.50 11.42 -3.79
CA GLU A 30 0.44 11.60 -2.67
C GLU A 30 -0.12 12.57 -1.62
N GLU A 31 -0.67 13.71 -2.02
CA GLU A 31 -1.27 14.70 -1.12
C GLU A 31 -2.50 14.13 -0.40
N ARG A 32 -3.38 13.45 -1.13
CA ARG A 32 -4.58 12.81 -0.55
C ARG A 32 -4.23 11.72 0.46
N ILE A 33 -3.16 10.95 0.21
CA ILE A 33 -2.62 9.98 1.17
C ILE A 33 -2.09 10.69 2.42
N LYS A 34 -1.32 11.79 2.27
CA LYS A 34 -0.81 12.58 3.41
C LYS A 34 -1.92 13.24 4.24
N ASN A 35 -3.04 13.55 3.61
CA ASN A 35 -4.24 14.08 4.27
C ASN A 35 -5.11 12.99 4.90
N PHE A 36 -4.69 11.71 4.86
CA PHE A 36 -5.40 10.58 5.44
C PHE A 36 -6.83 10.39 4.87
N GLU A 37 -7.04 10.69 3.58
CA GLU A 37 -8.35 10.57 2.92
C GLU A 37 -8.81 9.11 2.69
N PHE A 38 -7.88 8.16 2.80
CA PHE A 38 -8.12 6.74 2.56
C PHE A 38 -8.01 5.93 3.85
N ARG A 39 -8.92 4.96 4.01
CA ARG A 39 -8.87 3.98 5.09
C ARG A 39 -7.98 2.78 4.76
N VAL A 40 -7.88 2.43 3.48
CA VAL A 40 -7.11 1.27 3.01
C VAL A 40 -6.22 1.67 1.84
N LEU A 41 -4.91 1.40 1.97
CA LEU A 41 -3.93 1.56 0.91
C LEU A 41 -3.48 0.18 0.43
N LEU A 42 -3.67 -0.10 -0.86
CA LEU A 42 -3.32 -1.39 -1.47
C LEU A 42 -2.05 -1.24 -2.30
N THR A 43 -0.92 -1.65 -1.73
CA THR A 43 0.40 -1.46 -2.33
C THR A 43 1.09 -2.79 -2.60
N SER A 44 2.02 -2.80 -3.55
CA SER A 44 2.94 -3.92 -3.74
C SER A 44 4.20 -3.77 -2.86
N PRO A 45 4.93 -4.86 -2.59
CA PRO A 45 6.22 -4.81 -1.90
C PRO A 45 7.22 -3.89 -2.61
N GLU A 46 7.25 -3.89 -3.94
CA GLU A 46 8.17 -3.08 -4.73
C GLU A 46 7.95 -1.58 -4.49
N MET A 47 6.70 -1.15 -4.35
CA MET A 47 6.37 0.24 -4.03
C MET A 47 6.83 0.65 -2.63
N LEU A 48 6.86 -0.29 -1.67
CA LEU A 48 7.35 -0.05 -0.32
C LEU A 48 8.87 -0.06 -0.24
N PHE A 49 9.56 -0.97 -0.94
CA PHE A 49 11.00 -1.18 -0.77
C PHE A 49 11.89 -0.43 -1.77
N ASN A 50 11.43 -0.22 -3.01
CA ASN A 50 12.16 0.63 -3.95
C ASN A 50 11.96 2.07 -3.50
N LYS A 51 13.02 2.90 -3.52
CA LYS A 51 13.09 4.29 -2.99
C LYS A 51 12.12 5.31 -3.65
N THR A 52 10.87 4.93 -3.84
CA THR A 52 9.76 5.70 -4.37
C THR A 52 9.37 6.80 -3.39
N SER A 53 8.67 7.83 -3.87
CA SER A 53 8.10 8.86 -2.98
C SER A 53 7.14 8.25 -1.96
N PHE A 54 6.36 7.24 -2.36
CA PHE A 54 5.49 6.50 -1.46
C PHE A 54 6.27 5.81 -0.34
N SER A 55 7.33 5.07 -0.68
CA SER A 55 8.21 4.41 0.28
C SER A 55 8.73 5.39 1.34
N LYS A 56 9.15 6.59 0.92
CA LYS A 56 9.63 7.61 1.87
C LYS A 56 8.53 8.03 2.86
N ILE A 57 7.30 8.17 2.40
CA ILE A 57 6.16 8.55 3.26
C ILE A 57 5.80 7.40 4.19
N ALA A 58 5.66 6.19 3.66
CA ALA A 58 5.28 5.00 4.41
C ALA A 58 6.29 4.65 5.53
N HIS A 59 7.55 5.06 5.40
CA HIS A 59 8.56 4.85 6.45
C HIS A 59 8.69 6.03 7.44
N THR A 60 7.91 7.09 7.30
CA THR A 60 7.96 8.21 8.26
C THR A 60 7.19 7.86 9.54
N PRO A 61 7.75 8.11 10.74
CA PRO A 61 7.07 7.85 12.00
C PRO A 61 5.73 8.58 12.12
N SER A 62 5.63 9.81 11.60
CA SER A 62 4.42 10.62 11.61
C SER A 62 3.29 10.03 10.76
N PHE A 63 3.62 9.38 9.65
CA PHE A 63 2.62 8.69 8.85
C PHE A 63 2.24 7.36 9.51
N MET A 64 3.24 6.60 9.94
CA MET A 64 3.02 5.29 10.57
C MET A 64 2.28 5.33 11.89
N SER A 65 2.34 6.44 12.64
CA SER A 65 1.54 6.61 13.86
C SER A 65 0.03 6.65 13.59
N HIS A 66 -0.40 6.80 12.33
CA HIS A 66 -1.79 6.79 11.91
C HIS A 66 -2.19 5.47 11.22
N VAL A 67 -1.30 4.47 11.19
CA VAL A 67 -1.56 3.16 10.59
C VAL A 67 -1.80 2.14 11.70
N ASP A 68 -3.04 1.68 11.81
CA ASP A 68 -3.45 0.71 12.84
C ASP A 68 -3.08 -0.75 12.49
N LEU A 69 -3.04 -1.08 11.19
CA LEU A 69 -2.86 -2.45 10.71
C LEU A 69 -2.10 -2.50 9.38
N ILE A 70 -1.17 -3.45 9.29
CA ILE A 70 -0.52 -3.84 8.03
C ILE A 70 -0.88 -5.30 7.76
N VAL A 71 -1.42 -5.57 6.57
CA VAL A 71 -1.77 -6.91 6.12
C VAL A 71 -0.87 -7.30 4.95
N ALA A 72 -0.22 -8.45 5.05
CA ALA A 72 0.54 -9.05 3.96
C ALA A 72 -0.34 -10.09 3.25
N ASP A 73 -0.86 -9.72 2.08
CA ASP A 73 -1.56 -10.66 1.18
C ASP A 73 -0.54 -11.61 0.54
N GLU A 74 -0.97 -12.84 0.28
CA GLU A 74 -0.11 -13.94 -0.20
C GLU A 74 1.18 -14.09 0.62
N ALA A 75 1.06 -14.08 1.96
CA ALA A 75 2.20 -14.16 2.89
C ALA A 75 3.13 -15.36 2.64
N HIS A 76 2.64 -16.40 1.97
CA HIS A 76 3.45 -17.52 1.48
C HIS A 76 4.58 -17.08 0.53
N CYS A 77 4.46 -15.94 -0.15
CA CYS A 77 5.50 -15.36 -1.02
C CYS A 77 6.72 -14.88 -0.23
N ILE A 78 6.57 -14.55 1.06
CA ILE A 78 7.67 -14.00 1.88
C ILE A 78 8.81 -15.02 1.98
N THR A 79 8.50 -16.29 2.17
CA THR A 79 9.50 -17.36 2.24
C THR A 79 10.12 -17.61 0.87
N GLN A 80 9.34 -17.52 -0.21
CA GLN A 80 9.83 -17.65 -1.59
C GLN A 80 10.83 -16.54 -1.94
N TRP A 81 10.57 -15.29 -1.52
CA TRP A 81 11.49 -14.17 -1.74
C TRP A 81 12.74 -14.26 -0.88
N SER A 82 12.67 -14.90 0.30
CA SER A 82 13.82 -15.05 1.19
C SER A 82 14.87 -16.05 0.68
N GLY A 83 14.55 -16.83 -0.36
CA GLY A 83 15.42 -17.87 -0.91
C GLY A 83 15.71 -19.02 0.07
N LYS A 84 15.05 -19.05 1.24
CA LYS A 84 15.17 -20.12 2.22
C LYS A 84 13.98 -21.06 2.09
N ALA A 85 14.20 -22.22 1.48
CA ALA A 85 13.35 -23.37 1.70
C ALA A 85 13.51 -23.82 3.17
N PHE A 86 12.39 -24.06 3.86
CA PHE A 86 12.39 -24.77 5.14
C PHE A 86 12.51 -26.27 4.90
#